data_AF-A0A9D2TQN4-F1
#
_entry.id   AF-A0A9D2TQN4-F1
#
_cell.length_a   1.000
_cell.length_b   1.000
_cell.length_c   1.000
_cell.angle_alpha   90.00
_cell.angle_beta   90.00
_cell.angle_gamma   90.00
#
_symmetry.space_group_name_H-M   'P 1'
#
loop_
_entity.id
_entity.type
_entity.pdbx_description
1 polymer ?
#
loop_
_entity_poly.entity_id
_entity_poly.type
_entity_poly.pdbx_seq_one_letter_code
_entity_poly.pdbx_strand_id
1 'polypeptide(L)'
;MSDSEKTPVATSAEYERFVAAPEGDSTPASKSQTLGAAWDDLKRGFGQRELWLALGWQDIKQRYRRSVLGPVWITIATGVMATALGLLYSLLFNIELKEFLPHVAVGLILWSFIAGCINEGSQVFITNEGLIKQLPSALSVHVYRLVWRQFLFLLHNLVIWLVLLAIFQIPVGWEVLLAIPGLALLVANGVWVSMFFGIIATRFRDVAPLLESLVQLLFYMTPIVWMDSTLKDRIGELGNKAYLAEINPLYHYMAVVRGPMIDQPVELRSWVIVCVLTVLGTLFAMVFMRQWRSRVSYWV
;
A
#
# COMPACT_ATOMS: atom_id res chain seq x y z
N MET A 1 56.49 3.37 -43.89
CA MET A 1 55.29 3.77 -43.12
C MET A 1 54.81 2.54 -42.35
N SER A 2 55.34 2.34 -41.15
CA SER A 2 54.79 1.47 -40.10
C SER A 2 55.69 1.64 -38.88
N ASP A 3 55.50 2.74 -38.14
CA ASP A 3 56.03 2.82 -36.78
C ASP A 3 55.08 2.01 -35.91
N SER A 4 55.55 0.84 -35.48
CA SER A 4 54.90 0.02 -34.47
C SER A 4 55.08 0.71 -33.13
N GLU A 5 54.08 1.48 -32.73
CA GLU A 5 53.94 2.05 -31.40
C GLU A 5 53.82 0.90 -30.38
N LYS A 6 54.95 0.51 -29.77
CA LYS A 6 54.98 -0.45 -28.67
C LYS A 6 54.35 0.21 -27.45
N THR A 7 53.14 -0.20 -27.11
CA THR A 7 52.51 0.09 -25.83
C THR A 7 53.47 -0.29 -24.69
N PRO A 8 53.76 0.61 -23.74
CA PRO A 8 54.66 0.30 -22.64
C PRO A 8 54.02 -0.77 -21.76
N VAL A 9 54.69 -1.92 -21.65
CA VAL A 9 54.31 -3.00 -20.72
C VAL A 9 54.64 -2.52 -19.32
N ALA A 10 53.65 -2.52 -18.42
CA ALA A 10 53.80 -2.12 -17.03
C ALA A 10 55.01 -2.83 -16.40
N THR A 11 55.84 -2.06 -15.70
CA THR A 11 57.04 -2.60 -15.03
C THR A 11 56.62 -3.59 -13.93
N SER A 12 57.48 -4.56 -13.59
CA SER A 12 57.19 -5.56 -12.55
C SER A 12 56.79 -4.91 -11.21
N ALA A 13 57.36 -3.75 -10.89
CA ALA A 13 57.03 -2.96 -9.70
C ALA A 13 55.63 -2.32 -9.77
N GLU A 14 55.16 -1.92 -10.96
CA GLU A 14 53.78 -1.45 -11.15
C GLU A 14 52.80 -2.61 -11.04
N TYR A 15 53.13 -3.76 -11.63
CA TYR A 15 52.33 -4.97 -11.49
C TYR A 15 52.22 -5.40 -10.02
N GLU A 16 53.31 -5.38 -9.27
CA GLU A 16 53.32 -5.66 -7.84
C GLU A 16 52.47 -4.66 -7.04
N ARG A 17 52.42 -3.37 -7.42
CA ARG A 17 51.48 -2.41 -6.78
C ARG A 17 50.01 -2.72 -7.06
N PHE A 18 49.68 -3.20 -8.26
CA PHE A 18 48.30 -3.55 -8.62
C PHE A 18 47.84 -4.87 -7.99
N VAL A 19 48.77 -5.79 -7.71
CA VAL A 19 48.48 -7.12 -7.15
C VAL A 19 48.75 -7.18 -5.64
N ALA A 20 49.47 -6.21 -5.08
CA ALA A 20 49.68 -6.10 -3.64
C ALA A 20 48.33 -6.04 -2.92
N ALA A 21 48.05 -7.08 -2.13
CA ALA A 21 46.91 -7.06 -1.23
C ALA A 21 47.08 -5.88 -0.26
N PRO A 22 46.03 -5.09 -0.02
CA PRO A 22 46.11 -3.97 0.91
C PRO A 22 46.61 -4.48 2.27
N GLU A 23 47.70 -3.90 2.76
CA GLU A 23 48.26 -4.24 4.07
C GLU A 23 47.28 -3.79 5.16
N GLY A 24 46.62 -4.76 5.78
CA GLY A 24 45.69 -4.56 6.90
C GLY A 24 44.23 -4.75 6.53
N ASP A 25 43.47 -5.33 7.47
CA ASP A 25 42.02 -5.42 7.45
C ASP A 25 41.39 -4.03 7.70
N SER A 26 41.70 -3.07 6.84
CA SER A 26 41.20 -1.69 6.92
C SER A 26 39.95 -1.48 6.08
N THR A 27 39.26 -2.56 5.67
CA THR A 27 37.97 -2.44 4.99
C THR A 27 36.90 -2.04 6.01
N PRO A 28 36.30 -0.84 5.92
CA PRO A 28 35.29 -0.43 6.88
C PRO A 28 34.10 -1.40 6.80
N ALA A 29 33.64 -1.90 7.95
CA ALA A 29 32.52 -2.82 8.03
C ALA A 29 31.29 -2.28 7.28
N SER A 30 30.72 -3.11 6.42
CA SER A 30 29.58 -2.71 5.58
C SER A 30 28.37 -2.34 6.44
N LYS A 31 28.02 -1.04 6.46
CA LYS A 31 26.83 -0.53 7.17
C LYS A 31 25.52 -0.81 6.44
N SER A 32 25.56 -1.51 5.30
CA SER A 32 24.41 -1.70 4.42
C SER A 32 23.29 -2.51 5.07
N GLN A 33 23.64 -3.48 5.92
CA GLN A 33 22.74 -4.40 6.62
C GLN A 33 22.44 -4.00 8.08
N THR A 34 22.31 -2.69 8.34
CA THR A 34 21.99 -2.16 9.66
C THR A 34 20.54 -1.64 9.71
N LEU A 35 19.90 -1.73 10.88
CA LEU A 35 18.59 -1.10 11.10
C LEU A 35 18.68 0.41 10.93
N GLY A 36 19.80 1.02 11.33
CA GLY A 36 20.07 2.44 11.09
C GLY A 36 19.97 2.81 9.62
N ALA A 37 20.60 2.02 8.74
CA ALA A 37 20.52 2.28 7.29
C ALA A 37 19.11 2.09 6.69
N ALA A 38 18.31 1.16 7.23
CA ALA A 38 16.91 1.01 6.81
C ALA A 38 16.05 2.20 7.25
N TRP A 39 16.24 2.66 8.49
CA TRP A 39 15.57 3.84 9.02
C TRP A 39 15.99 5.12 8.28
N ASP A 40 17.27 5.24 7.94
CA ASP A 40 17.80 6.36 7.16
C ASP A 40 17.25 6.35 5.73
N ASP A 41 16.99 5.19 5.12
CA ASP A 41 16.30 5.10 3.83
C ASP A 41 14.89 5.68 3.93
N LEU A 42 14.08 5.25 4.91
CA LEU A 42 12.72 5.77 5.14
C LEU A 42 12.73 7.29 5.37
N LYS A 43 13.61 7.79 6.25
CA LYS A 43 13.73 9.23 6.49
C LYS A 43 14.15 10.00 5.25
N ARG A 44 15.16 9.51 4.51
CA ARG A 44 15.65 10.16 3.30
C ARG A 44 14.57 10.19 2.22
N GLY A 45 13.87 9.07 2.03
CA GLY A 45 12.76 9.02 1.08
C GLY A 45 11.62 9.95 1.47
N PHE A 46 11.29 10.04 2.76
CA PHE A 46 10.29 10.97 3.25
C PHE A 46 10.73 12.43 3.02
N GLY A 47 12.01 12.74 3.25
CA GLY A 47 12.60 14.05 2.97
C GLY A 47 12.56 14.44 1.49
N GLN A 48 12.55 13.48 0.57
CA GLN A 48 12.39 13.67 -0.87
C GLN A 48 10.92 13.86 -1.30
N ARG A 49 10.14 14.59 -0.49
CA ARG A 49 8.70 14.81 -0.69
C ARG A 49 8.31 15.42 -2.02
N GLU A 50 9.07 16.40 -2.49
CA GLU A 50 8.81 17.04 -3.78
C GLU A 50 8.88 16.03 -4.93
N LEU A 51 9.83 15.09 -4.85
CA LEU A 51 10.00 14.05 -5.84
C LEU A 51 8.83 13.06 -5.85
N TRP A 52 8.52 12.42 -4.71
CA TRP A 52 7.46 11.40 -4.70
C TRP A 52 6.05 11.99 -4.87
N LEU A 53 5.80 13.21 -4.41
CA LEU A 53 4.53 13.91 -4.67
C LEU A 53 4.36 14.21 -6.16
N ALA A 54 5.39 14.78 -6.80
CA ALA A 54 5.34 15.12 -8.22
C ALA A 54 5.22 13.87 -9.10
N LEU A 55 6.00 12.81 -8.81
CA LEU A 55 5.96 11.56 -9.55
C LEU A 55 4.62 10.83 -9.39
N GLY A 56 4.01 10.84 -8.20
CA GLY A 56 2.71 10.22 -7.96
C GLY A 56 1.58 10.98 -8.65
N TRP A 57 1.65 12.32 -8.67
CA TRP A 57 0.73 13.14 -9.46
C TRP A 57 0.87 12.90 -10.97
N GLN A 58 2.12 12.79 -11.44
CA GLN A 58 2.43 12.48 -12.83
C GLN A 58 1.89 11.12 -13.25
N ASP A 59 1.93 10.10 -12.39
CA ASP A 59 1.35 8.79 -12.69
C ASP A 59 -0.14 8.88 -13.02
N ILE A 60 -0.90 9.67 -12.25
CA ILE A 60 -2.33 9.87 -12.48
C ILE A 60 -2.53 10.58 -13.82
N LYS A 61 -1.80 11.68 -14.06
CA LYS A 61 -1.87 12.40 -15.33
C LYS A 61 -1.53 11.52 -16.52
N GLN A 62 -0.52 10.66 -16.40
CA GLN A 62 -0.13 9.73 -17.46
C GLN A 62 -1.19 8.65 -17.68
N ARG A 63 -1.73 8.06 -16.62
CA ARG A 63 -2.81 7.05 -16.68
C ARG A 63 -4.05 7.58 -17.43
N TYR A 64 -4.38 8.86 -17.26
CA TYR A 64 -5.55 9.49 -17.90
C TYR A 64 -5.23 10.41 -19.08
N ARG A 65 -3.98 10.44 -19.59
CA ARG A 65 -3.52 11.43 -20.60
C ARG A 65 -4.37 11.46 -21.88
N ARG A 66 -4.93 10.31 -22.28
CA ARG A 66 -5.75 10.18 -23.50
C ARG A 66 -7.23 9.91 -23.18
N SER A 67 -7.64 10.07 -21.92
CA SER A 67 -9.04 9.88 -21.51
C SER A 67 -9.82 11.16 -21.69
N VAL A 68 -11.01 11.08 -22.31
CA VAL A 68 -11.94 12.21 -22.45
C VAL A 68 -12.46 12.66 -21.09
N LEU A 69 -12.79 11.70 -20.21
CA LEU A 69 -13.37 11.96 -18.89
C LEU A 69 -12.30 12.16 -17.80
N GLY A 70 -11.03 11.89 -18.12
CA GLY A 70 -9.94 12.03 -17.16
C GLY A 70 -10.10 11.10 -15.94
N PRO A 71 -9.65 11.53 -14.75
CA PRO A 71 -9.75 10.76 -13.51
C PRO A 71 -11.18 10.42 -13.07
N VAL A 72 -12.20 11.18 -13.51
CA VAL A 72 -13.61 10.96 -13.13
C VAL A 72 -14.09 9.54 -13.46
N TRP A 73 -13.46 8.89 -14.44
CA TRP A 73 -13.77 7.51 -14.80
C TRP A 73 -13.65 6.52 -13.63
N ILE A 74 -12.68 6.71 -12.72
CA ILE A 74 -12.53 5.79 -11.57
C ILE A 74 -13.70 5.91 -10.59
N THR A 75 -14.20 7.13 -10.40
CA THR A 75 -15.34 7.41 -9.52
C THR A 75 -16.62 6.86 -10.13
N ILE A 76 -16.79 6.99 -11.45
CA ILE A 76 -17.93 6.38 -12.16
C ILE A 76 -17.88 4.86 -12.00
N ALA A 77 -16.73 4.22 -12.27
CA ALA A 77 -16.59 2.77 -12.15
C ALA A 77 -16.87 2.27 -10.73
N THR A 78 -16.28 2.92 -9.72
CA THR A 78 -16.48 2.58 -8.31
C THR A 78 -17.93 2.83 -7.87
N GLY A 79 -18.54 3.94 -8.30
CA GLY A 79 -19.92 4.28 -7.98
C GLY A 79 -20.93 3.33 -8.60
N VAL A 80 -20.72 2.92 -9.86
CA VAL A 80 -21.54 1.90 -10.53
C VAL A 80 -21.41 0.57 -9.81
N MET A 81 -20.19 0.14 -9.47
CA MET A 81 -19.97 -1.11 -8.72
C MET A 81 -20.65 -1.06 -7.35
N ALA A 82 -20.46 0.02 -6.58
CA ALA A 82 -21.08 0.20 -5.27
C ALA A 82 -22.60 0.18 -5.36
N THR A 83 -23.18 0.85 -6.36
CA THR A 83 -24.63 0.88 -6.58
C THR A 83 -25.16 -0.49 -6.97
N ALA A 84 -24.49 -1.20 -7.89
CA ALA A 84 -24.90 -2.53 -8.32
C ALA A 84 -24.87 -3.54 -7.17
N LEU A 85 -23.76 -3.60 -6.41
CA LEU A 85 -23.64 -4.49 -5.25
C LEU A 85 -24.57 -4.08 -4.12
N GLY A 86 -24.69 -2.77 -3.85
CA GLY A 86 -25.59 -2.22 -2.85
C GLY A 86 -27.04 -2.62 -3.11
N LEU A 87 -27.54 -2.41 -4.32
CA LEU A 87 -28.90 -2.79 -4.73
C LEU A 87 -29.12 -4.30 -4.69
N LEU A 88 -28.18 -5.08 -5.26
CA LEU A 88 -28.31 -6.52 -5.33
C LEU A 88 -28.39 -7.16 -3.93
N TYR A 89 -27.46 -6.79 -3.05
CA TYR A 89 -27.37 -7.39 -1.72
C TYR A 89 -28.37 -6.78 -0.73
N SER A 90 -28.79 -5.52 -0.89
CA SER A 90 -29.89 -4.97 -0.08
C SER A 90 -31.18 -5.76 -0.32
N LEU A 91 -31.47 -6.10 -1.59
CA LEU A 91 -32.61 -6.94 -1.96
C LEU A 91 -32.46 -8.38 -1.47
N LEU A 92 -31.26 -8.98 -1.62
CA LEU A 92 -31.01 -10.36 -1.20
C LEU A 92 -31.12 -10.52 0.33
N PHE A 93 -30.57 -9.57 1.08
CA PHE A 93 -30.52 -9.62 2.53
C PHE A 93 -31.72 -8.97 3.22
N ASN A 94 -32.60 -8.31 2.46
CA ASN A 94 -33.75 -7.54 2.95
C ASN A 94 -33.35 -6.43 3.94
N ILE A 95 -32.31 -5.68 3.57
CA ILE A 95 -31.79 -4.52 4.32
C ILE A 95 -32.20 -3.26 3.57
N GLU A 96 -32.48 -2.19 4.30
CA GLU A 96 -32.78 -0.91 3.66
C GLU A 96 -31.58 -0.39 2.84
N LEU A 97 -31.83 -0.01 1.59
CA LEU A 97 -30.79 0.49 0.69
C LEU A 97 -30.05 1.71 1.28
N LYS A 98 -30.77 2.56 2.01
CA LYS A 98 -30.23 3.77 2.64
C LYS A 98 -29.14 3.46 3.68
N GLU A 99 -29.21 2.29 4.31
CA GLU A 99 -28.24 1.83 5.31
C GLU A 99 -27.11 1.05 4.65
N PHE A 100 -27.46 0.21 3.68
CA PHE A 100 -26.52 -0.73 3.09
C PHE A 100 -25.61 -0.12 2.01
N LEU A 101 -26.12 0.79 1.18
CA LEU A 101 -25.35 1.38 0.09
C LEU A 101 -24.15 2.22 0.58
N PRO A 102 -24.28 3.11 1.59
CA PRO A 102 -23.13 3.82 2.17
C PRO A 102 -22.07 2.89 2.76
N HIS A 103 -22.50 1.81 3.43
CA HIS A 103 -21.60 0.80 3.98
C HIS A 103 -20.75 0.13 2.90
N VAL A 104 -21.38 -0.31 1.81
CA VAL A 104 -20.69 -0.94 0.66
C VAL A 104 -19.81 0.08 -0.06
N ALA A 105 -20.30 1.29 -0.29
CA ALA A 105 -19.56 2.32 -1.02
C ALA A 105 -18.25 2.69 -0.29
N VAL A 106 -18.32 3.05 1.00
CA VAL A 106 -17.11 3.33 1.79
C VAL A 106 -16.24 2.09 1.89
N GLY A 107 -16.86 0.91 2.04
CA GLY A 107 -16.19 -0.39 2.01
C GLY A 107 -15.30 -0.57 0.78
N LEU A 108 -15.86 -0.35 -0.41
CA LEU A 108 -15.16 -0.50 -1.68
C LEU A 108 -14.05 0.54 -1.88
N ILE A 109 -14.28 1.77 -1.41
CA ILE A 109 -13.28 2.85 -1.50
C ILE A 109 -12.03 2.50 -0.69
N LEU A 110 -12.21 2.12 0.58
CA LEU A 110 -11.11 1.75 1.45
C LEU A 110 -10.44 0.45 0.98
N TRP A 111 -11.24 -0.52 0.53
CA TRP A 111 -10.71 -1.76 -0.03
C TRP A 111 -9.84 -1.52 -1.26
N SER A 112 -10.25 -0.62 -2.16
CA SER A 112 -9.48 -0.27 -3.36
C SER A 112 -8.11 0.29 -3.02
N PHE A 113 -8.00 1.07 -1.93
CA PHE A 113 -6.72 1.55 -1.43
C PHE A 113 -5.85 0.40 -0.90
N ILE A 114 -6.42 -0.50 -0.07
CA ILE A 114 -5.71 -1.66 0.49
C ILE A 114 -5.20 -2.57 -0.62
N ALA A 115 -6.09 -2.97 -1.52
CA ALA A 115 -5.78 -3.82 -2.67
C ALA A 115 -4.74 -3.16 -3.58
N GLY A 116 -4.85 -1.85 -3.82
CA GLY A 116 -3.89 -1.07 -4.59
C GLY A 116 -2.50 -1.06 -3.96
N CYS A 117 -2.39 -0.89 -2.64
CA CYS A 117 -1.11 -0.96 -1.93
C CYS A 117 -0.49 -2.36 -1.96
N ILE A 118 -1.28 -3.43 -1.86
CA ILE A 118 -0.75 -4.81 -1.89
C ILE A 118 -0.34 -5.19 -3.33
N ASN A 119 -1.27 -5.07 -4.28
CA ASN A 119 -1.06 -5.56 -5.65
C ASN A 119 -0.04 -4.69 -6.39
N GLU A 120 -0.27 -3.37 -6.49
CA GLU A 120 0.69 -2.49 -7.16
C GLU A 120 1.99 -2.32 -6.34
N GLY A 121 1.93 -2.50 -5.02
CA GLY A 121 3.10 -2.50 -4.15
C GLY A 121 4.03 -3.67 -4.40
N SER A 122 3.50 -4.87 -4.66
CA SER A 122 4.32 -6.02 -5.06
C SER A 122 5.12 -5.76 -6.34
N GLN A 123 4.62 -4.91 -7.24
CA GLN A 123 5.28 -4.57 -8.50
C GLN A 123 6.06 -3.26 -8.46
N VAL A 124 6.10 -2.55 -7.32
CA VAL A 124 6.58 -1.16 -7.25
C VAL A 124 8.03 -1.01 -7.68
N PHE A 125 8.92 -1.91 -7.26
CA PHE A 125 10.33 -1.82 -7.62
C PHE A 125 10.59 -2.33 -9.04
N ILE A 126 9.90 -3.40 -9.45
CA ILE A 126 10.02 -3.98 -10.80
C ILE A 126 9.64 -2.94 -11.86
N THR A 127 8.49 -2.28 -11.68
CA THR A 127 8.01 -1.24 -12.60
C THR A 127 8.86 0.04 -12.59
N ASN A 128 9.66 0.27 -11.55
CA ASN A 128 10.51 1.45 -11.40
C ASN A 128 12.01 1.11 -11.62
N GLU A 129 12.34 -0.03 -12.21
CA GLU A 129 13.73 -0.48 -12.49
C GLU A 129 14.62 0.62 -13.04
N GLY A 130 14.18 1.29 -14.12
CA GLY A 130 14.96 2.31 -14.79
C GLY A 130 15.33 3.47 -13.85
N LEU A 131 14.39 3.91 -13.02
CA LEU A 131 14.64 4.99 -12.05
C LEU A 131 15.57 4.52 -10.94
N ILE A 132 15.40 3.29 -10.44
CA ILE A 132 16.23 2.72 -9.36
C ILE A 132 17.69 2.58 -9.81
N LYS A 133 17.92 2.18 -11.08
CA LYS A 133 19.27 1.99 -11.63
C LYS A 133 19.95 3.30 -12.05
N GLN A 134 19.18 4.35 -12.35
CA GLN A 134 19.70 5.62 -12.88
C GLN A 134 19.79 6.75 -11.85
N LEU A 135 18.91 6.78 -10.84
CA LEU A 135 18.84 7.86 -9.86
C LEU A 135 19.24 7.35 -8.48
N PRO A 136 20.20 8.01 -7.79
CA PRO A 136 20.57 7.67 -6.43
C PRO A 136 19.51 8.16 -5.42
N SER A 137 18.35 7.52 -5.44
CA SER A 137 17.21 7.80 -4.55
C SER A 137 17.01 6.68 -3.53
N ALA A 138 16.35 6.99 -2.42
CA ALA A 138 15.99 5.99 -1.41
C ALA A 138 14.88 5.09 -1.97
N LEU A 139 14.92 3.77 -1.69
CA LEU A 139 13.91 2.85 -2.22
C LEU A 139 12.51 3.23 -1.76
N SER A 140 12.39 3.73 -0.53
CA SER A 140 11.15 4.23 0.04
C SER A 140 10.47 5.33 -0.77
N VAL A 141 11.19 6.10 -1.60
CA VAL A 141 10.58 7.10 -2.50
C VAL A 141 9.56 6.48 -3.44
N HIS A 142 9.88 5.33 -4.02
CA HIS A 142 8.97 4.63 -4.95
C HIS A 142 7.74 4.10 -4.22
N VAL A 143 7.89 3.67 -2.98
CA VAL A 143 6.78 3.26 -2.11
C VAL A 143 5.91 4.46 -1.72
N TYR A 144 6.51 5.59 -1.32
CA TYR A 144 5.76 6.82 -1.00
C TYR A 144 5.01 7.36 -2.22
N ARG A 145 5.63 7.33 -3.41
CA ARG A 145 5.00 7.67 -4.69
C ARG A 145 3.75 6.83 -4.93
N LEU A 146 3.85 5.52 -4.75
CA LEU A 146 2.73 4.59 -4.91
C LEU A 146 1.62 4.87 -3.90
N VAL A 147 1.94 4.91 -2.61
CA VAL A 147 0.95 5.11 -1.55
C VAL A 147 0.26 6.46 -1.69
N TRP A 148 0.99 7.51 -2.08
CA TRP A 148 0.44 8.81 -2.41
C TRP A 148 -0.55 8.75 -3.57
N ARG A 149 -0.20 8.05 -4.67
CA ARG A 149 -1.12 7.83 -5.79
C ARG A 149 -2.39 7.10 -5.35
N GLN A 150 -2.26 6.05 -4.55
CA GLN A 150 -3.42 5.31 -4.03
C GLN A 150 -4.29 6.16 -3.11
N PHE A 151 -3.65 6.99 -2.27
CA PHE A 151 -4.35 7.93 -1.41
C PHE A 151 -5.12 8.97 -2.22
N LEU A 152 -4.56 9.49 -3.31
CA LEU A 152 -5.28 10.38 -4.22
C LEU A 152 -6.48 9.70 -4.89
N PHE A 153 -6.38 8.43 -5.27
CA PHE A 153 -7.53 7.67 -5.77
C PHE A 153 -8.59 7.47 -4.68
N LEU A 154 -8.21 7.20 -3.44
CA LEU A 154 -9.13 7.13 -2.31
C LEU A 154 -9.86 8.47 -2.14
N LEU A 155 -9.12 9.59 -2.06
CA LEU A 155 -9.69 10.93 -1.91
C LEU A 155 -10.65 11.29 -3.06
N HIS A 156 -10.28 10.93 -4.29
CA HIS A 156 -11.14 11.17 -5.45
C HIS A 156 -12.45 10.37 -5.40
N ASN A 157 -12.40 9.13 -4.89
CA ASN A 157 -13.59 8.31 -4.74
C ASN A 157 -14.44 8.67 -3.50
N LEU A 158 -13.89 9.40 -2.51
CA LEU A 158 -14.69 9.91 -1.37
C LEU A 158 -15.85 10.82 -1.81
N VAL A 159 -15.80 11.37 -3.03
CA VAL A 159 -16.93 12.09 -3.64
C VAL A 159 -18.21 11.24 -3.66
N ILE A 160 -18.10 9.92 -3.84
CA ILE A 160 -19.25 9.01 -3.81
C ILE A 160 -19.90 9.05 -2.43
N TRP A 161 -19.11 8.96 -1.36
CA TRP A 161 -19.64 9.04 0.01
C TRP A 161 -20.30 10.41 0.27
N LEU A 162 -19.70 11.52 -0.18
CA LEU A 162 -20.30 12.85 -0.05
C LEU A 162 -21.67 12.95 -0.77
N VAL A 163 -21.79 12.35 -1.96
CA VAL A 163 -23.05 12.27 -2.70
C VAL A 163 -24.09 11.45 -1.92
N LEU A 164 -23.69 10.33 -1.32
CA LEU A 164 -24.58 9.48 -0.53
C LEU A 164 -25.05 10.17 0.76
N LEU A 165 -24.20 10.96 1.43
CA LEU A 165 -24.60 11.79 2.56
C LEU A 165 -25.72 12.77 2.16
N ALA A 166 -25.59 13.42 1.00
CA ALA A 166 -26.58 14.36 0.51
C ALA A 166 -27.89 13.69 0.09
N ILE A 167 -27.84 12.50 -0.50
CA ILE A 167 -29.04 11.75 -0.94
C ILE A 167 -29.80 11.15 0.25
N PHE A 168 -29.09 10.48 1.16
CA PHE A 168 -29.70 9.72 2.26
C PHE A 168 -29.83 10.51 3.56
N GLN A 169 -29.32 11.75 3.61
CA GLN A 169 -29.39 12.62 4.79
C GLN A 169 -28.85 11.93 6.05
N ILE A 170 -27.72 11.23 5.91
CA ILE A 170 -27.09 10.46 6.99
C ILE A 170 -26.62 11.46 8.07
N PRO A 171 -27.02 11.27 9.34
CA PRO A 171 -26.54 12.13 10.41
C PRO A 171 -25.04 11.92 10.58
N VAL A 172 -24.25 12.97 10.35
CA VAL A 172 -22.79 12.93 10.58
C VAL A 172 -22.48 13.79 11.79
N GLY A 173 -22.18 13.14 12.91
CA GLY A 173 -21.70 13.81 14.11
C GLY A 173 -20.22 14.20 14.05
N TRP A 174 -19.71 14.76 15.15
CA TRP A 174 -18.29 15.05 15.33
C TRP A 174 -17.39 13.81 15.29
N GLU A 175 -17.98 12.62 15.43
CA GLU A 175 -17.27 11.34 15.37
C GLU A 175 -16.56 11.13 14.03
N VAL A 176 -17.05 11.71 12.93
CA VAL A 176 -16.40 11.61 11.61
C VAL A 176 -14.94 12.07 11.63
N LEU A 177 -14.56 12.95 12.57
CA LEU A 177 -13.17 13.37 12.75
C LEU A 177 -12.25 12.22 13.16
N LEU A 178 -12.77 11.17 13.78
CA LEU A 178 -12.03 9.94 14.09
C LEU A 178 -11.65 9.16 12.83
N ALA A 179 -12.32 9.38 11.69
CA ALA A 179 -11.89 8.79 10.43
C ALA A 179 -10.50 9.30 9.99
N ILE A 180 -10.10 10.50 10.41
CA ILE A 180 -8.80 11.10 10.07
C ILE A 180 -7.62 10.29 10.65
N PRO A 181 -7.53 10.03 11.98
CA PRO A 181 -6.49 9.18 12.52
C PRO A 181 -6.57 7.73 12.00
N GLY A 182 -7.78 7.21 11.76
CA GLY A 182 -7.96 5.89 11.14
C GLY A 182 -7.34 5.83 9.73
N LEU A 183 -7.59 6.85 8.91
CA LEU A 183 -7.04 6.98 7.56
C LEU A 183 -5.53 7.16 7.58
N ALA A 184 -4.99 7.91 8.56
CA ALA A 184 -3.55 8.05 8.75
C ALA A 184 -2.89 6.71 9.06
N LEU A 185 -3.50 5.88 9.92
CA LEU A 185 -3.02 4.52 10.21
C LEU A 185 -3.11 3.61 8.98
N LEU A 186 -4.19 3.72 8.20
CA LEU A 186 -4.35 2.99 6.94
C LEU A 186 -3.26 3.36 5.91
N VAL A 187 -2.96 4.65 5.76
CA VAL A 187 -1.89 5.14 4.88
C VAL A 187 -0.52 4.68 5.35
N ALA A 188 -0.25 4.76 6.66
CA ALA A 188 0.98 4.22 7.24
C ALA A 188 1.11 2.72 6.98
N ASN A 189 0.00 1.99 7.01
CA ASN A 189 -0.03 0.57 6.66
C ASN A 189 0.33 0.31 5.20
N GLY A 190 -0.23 1.12 4.29
CA GLY A 190 0.09 1.05 2.87
C GLY A 190 1.59 1.13 2.60
N VAL A 191 2.34 1.94 3.37
CA VAL A 191 3.80 2.06 3.24
C VAL A 191 4.52 0.77 3.57
N TRP A 192 4.33 0.21 4.77
CA TRP A 192 5.11 -0.97 5.17
C TRP A 192 4.71 -2.22 4.38
N VAL A 193 3.42 -2.36 4.03
CA VAL A 193 2.89 -3.46 3.21
C VAL A 193 3.49 -3.41 1.80
N SER A 194 3.46 -2.25 1.15
CA SER A 194 4.02 -2.07 -0.19
C SER A 194 5.53 -2.28 -0.20
N MET A 195 6.23 -1.80 0.83
CA MET A 195 7.67 -2.01 0.98
C MET A 195 8.00 -3.50 1.12
N PHE A 196 7.30 -4.20 2.00
CA PHE A 196 7.52 -5.61 2.27
C PHE A 196 7.28 -6.48 1.03
N PHE A 197 6.08 -6.38 0.44
CA PHE A 197 5.73 -7.19 -0.73
C PHE A 197 6.54 -6.79 -1.96
N GLY A 198 6.85 -5.49 -2.13
CA GLY A 198 7.72 -5.02 -3.18
C GLY A 198 9.10 -5.68 -3.11
N ILE A 199 9.76 -5.68 -1.94
CA ILE A 199 11.08 -6.31 -1.79
C ILE A 199 11.01 -7.81 -2.09
N ILE A 200 10.01 -8.51 -1.56
CA ILE A 200 9.87 -9.96 -1.77
C ILE A 200 9.63 -10.29 -3.25
N ALA A 201 8.74 -9.55 -3.91
CA ALA A 201 8.38 -9.81 -5.29
C ALA A 201 9.54 -9.54 -6.27
N THR A 202 10.47 -8.63 -5.95
CA THR A 202 11.71 -8.50 -6.74
C THR A 202 12.55 -9.76 -6.70
N ARG A 203 12.58 -10.46 -5.55
CA ARG A 203 13.30 -11.72 -5.42
C ARG A 203 12.55 -12.91 -6.04
N PHE A 204 11.23 -12.94 -5.86
CA PHE A 204 10.34 -14.03 -6.24
C PHE A 204 9.18 -13.49 -7.08
N ARG A 205 9.27 -13.63 -8.41
CA ARG A 205 8.28 -13.04 -9.34
C ARG A 205 6.87 -13.63 -9.21
N ASP A 206 6.74 -14.84 -8.69
CA ASP A 206 5.45 -15.52 -8.50
C ASP A 206 4.63 -14.95 -7.33
N VAL A 207 5.24 -14.11 -6.49
CA VAL A 207 4.55 -13.52 -5.33
C VAL A 207 3.47 -12.53 -5.76
N ALA A 208 3.67 -11.78 -6.84
CA ALA A 208 2.67 -10.80 -7.26
C ALA A 208 1.36 -11.44 -7.76
N PRO A 209 1.36 -12.43 -8.68
CA PRO A 209 0.13 -13.17 -9.04
C PRO A 209 -0.53 -13.88 -7.85
N LEU A 210 0.27 -14.41 -6.92
CA LEU A 210 -0.24 -15.03 -5.70
C LEU A 210 -0.97 -14.01 -4.81
N LEU A 211 -0.42 -12.80 -4.68
CA LEU A 211 -1.04 -11.71 -3.92
C LEU A 211 -2.33 -11.23 -4.57
N GLU A 212 -2.41 -11.15 -5.89
CA GLU A 212 -3.66 -10.80 -6.58
C GLU A 212 -4.80 -11.77 -6.21
N SER A 213 -4.50 -13.06 -6.22
CA SER A 213 -5.45 -14.12 -5.82
C SER A 213 -5.80 -14.04 -4.32
N LEU A 214 -4.79 -13.79 -3.47
CA LEU A 214 -4.99 -13.67 -2.03
C LEU A 214 -5.83 -12.44 -1.67
N VAL A 215 -5.58 -11.30 -2.30
CA VAL A 215 -6.37 -10.08 -2.13
C VAL A 215 -7.81 -10.35 -2.54
N GLN A 216 -8.05 -11.03 -3.67
CA GLN A 216 -9.42 -11.41 -4.05
C GLN A 216 -10.11 -12.30 -3.00
N LEU A 217 -9.40 -13.27 -2.40
CA LEU A 217 -9.95 -14.08 -1.30
C LEU A 217 -10.27 -13.22 -0.06
N LEU A 218 -9.33 -12.35 0.33
CA LEU A 218 -9.46 -11.45 1.48
C LEU A 218 -10.62 -10.46 1.32
N PHE A 219 -10.96 -10.05 0.09
CA PHE A 219 -12.14 -9.23 -0.19
C PHE A 219 -13.42 -9.89 0.33
N TYR A 220 -13.61 -11.17 0.03
CA TYR A 220 -14.81 -11.91 0.46
C TYR A 220 -14.82 -12.20 1.96
N MET A 221 -13.64 -12.39 2.56
CA MET A 221 -13.48 -12.60 4.00
C MET A 221 -13.65 -11.31 4.84
N THR A 222 -13.63 -10.14 4.20
CA THR A 222 -13.80 -8.85 4.88
C THR A 222 -15.24 -8.35 4.70
N PRO A 223 -15.91 -7.80 5.73
CA PRO A 223 -17.28 -7.30 5.63
C PRO A 223 -17.37 -6.01 4.81
N ILE A 224 -17.27 -6.17 3.49
CA ILE A 224 -17.40 -5.11 2.49
C ILE A 224 -18.78 -5.18 1.84
N VAL A 225 -19.14 -6.36 1.34
CA VAL A 225 -20.42 -6.64 0.66
C VAL A 225 -21.45 -7.31 1.58
N TRP A 226 -21.13 -7.44 2.87
CA TRP A 226 -22.02 -7.96 3.90
C TRP A 226 -21.81 -7.19 5.20
N MET A 227 -22.79 -7.28 6.12
CA MET A 227 -22.77 -6.62 7.43
C MET A 227 -22.70 -7.66 8.55
N ASP A 228 -22.02 -7.33 9.65
CA ASP A 228 -21.91 -8.23 10.80
C ASP A 228 -23.29 -8.56 11.41
N SER A 229 -24.24 -7.62 11.35
CA SER A 229 -25.64 -7.81 11.78
C SER A 229 -26.34 -8.91 10.99
N THR A 230 -26.18 -8.94 9.66
CA THR A 230 -26.83 -9.93 8.80
C THR A 230 -26.41 -11.37 9.10
N LEU A 231 -25.17 -11.57 9.55
CA LEU A 231 -24.68 -12.87 9.99
C LEU A 231 -25.24 -13.26 11.36
N LYS A 232 -25.41 -12.31 12.28
CA LYS A 232 -26.01 -12.54 13.60
C LYS A 232 -27.49 -12.93 13.49
N ASP A 233 -28.23 -12.29 12.60
CA ASP A 233 -29.69 -12.50 12.46
C ASP A 233 -30.05 -13.77 11.68
N ARG A 234 -29.30 -14.14 10.62
CA ARG A 234 -29.62 -15.32 9.79
C ARG A 234 -29.06 -16.63 10.33
N ILE A 235 -28.08 -16.59 11.22
CA ILE A 235 -27.36 -17.77 11.71
C ILE A 235 -27.49 -17.83 13.24
N GLY A 236 -28.73 -17.82 13.73
CA GLY A 236 -29.10 -17.74 15.16
C GLY A 236 -28.60 -18.87 16.08
N GLU A 237 -27.71 -19.77 15.63
CA GLU A 237 -27.19 -20.88 16.46
C GLU A 237 -25.68 -21.17 16.30
N LEU A 238 -24.93 -20.45 15.46
CA LEU A 238 -23.46 -20.52 15.43
C LEU A 238 -22.84 -19.21 15.94
N GLY A 239 -23.00 -18.94 17.23
CA GLY A 239 -22.53 -17.75 17.94
C GLY A 239 -21.02 -17.43 17.87
N ASN A 240 -20.23 -18.18 17.10
CA ASN A 240 -18.78 -18.01 16.96
C ASN A 240 -18.32 -17.49 15.59
N LYS A 241 -19.20 -17.29 14.59
CA LYS A 241 -18.77 -16.85 13.26
C LYS A 241 -18.57 -15.34 13.11
N ALA A 242 -19.29 -14.51 13.89
CA ALA A 242 -18.99 -13.08 13.99
C ALA A 242 -17.56 -12.86 14.54
N TYR A 243 -17.12 -13.73 15.47
CA TYR A 243 -15.74 -13.74 15.97
C TYR A 243 -14.71 -14.06 14.87
N LEU A 244 -15.05 -14.85 13.84
CA LEU A 244 -14.14 -15.10 12.71
C LEU A 244 -13.89 -13.84 11.87
N ALA A 245 -14.87 -12.94 11.77
CA ALA A 245 -14.69 -11.65 11.12
C ALA A 245 -13.74 -10.75 11.92
N GLU A 246 -13.86 -10.79 13.25
CA GLU A 246 -12.97 -10.06 14.17
C GLU A 246 -11.54 -10.61 14.23
N ILE A 247 -11.29 -11.83 13.74
CA ILE A 247 -9.92 -12.34 13.60
C ILE A 247 -9.20 -11.67 12.42
N ASN A 248 -9.95 -11.20 11.41
CA ASN A 248 -9.38 -10.60 10.21
C ASN A 248 -8.80 -9.21 10.51
N PRO A 249 -7.48 -8.99 10.40
CA PRO A 249 -6.87 -7.69 10.64
C PRO A 249 -7.48 -6.56 9.79
N LEU A 250 -7.84 -6.87 8.54
CA LEU A 250 -8.39 -5.89 7.59
C LEU A 250 -9.76 -5.38 8.04
N TYR A 251 -10.53 -6.19 8.79
CA TYR A 251 -11.77 -5.74 9.40
C TYR A 251 -11.54 -4.50 10.28
N HIS A 252 -10.54 -4.55 11.16
CA HIS A 252 -10.29 -3.46 12.10
C HIS A 252 -9.84 -2.18 11.40
N TYR A 253 -9.03 -2.28 10.34
CA TYR A 253 -8.67 -1.11 9.51
C TYR A 253 -9.90 -0.49 8.83
N MET A 254 -10.81 -1.33 8.34
CA MET A 254 -12.05 -0.86 7.73
C MET A 254 -12.96 -0.21 8.78
N ALA A 255 -13.07 -0.81 9.97
CA ALA A 255 -13.92 -0.34 11.04
C ALA A 255 -13.52 1.05 11.57
N VAL A 256 -12.21 1.28 11.81
CA VAL A 256 -11.73 2.57 12.36
C VAL A 256 -11.89 3.75 11.40
N VAL A 257 -12.03 3.50 10.09
CA VAL A 257 -12.27 4.55 9.08
C VAL A 257 -13.74 4.64 8.70
N ARG A 258 -14.35 3.50 8.34
CA ARG A 258 -15.75 3.46 7.89
C ARG A 258 -16.71 3.80 9.01
N GLY A 259 -16.53 3.24 10.20
CA GLY A 259 -17.49 3.37 11.31
C GLY A 259 -17.87 4.84 11.57
N PRO A 260 -16.89 5.73 11.81
CA PRO A 260 -17.19 7.14 12.07
C PRO A 260 -17.75 7.89 10.85
N MET A 261 -17.56 7.38 9.62
CA MET A 261 -18.12 7.99 8.39
C MET A 261 -19.59 7.66 8.15
N ILE A 262 -20.12 6.63 8.80
CA ILE A 262 -21.52 6.19 8.64
C ILE A 262 -22.26 6.10 9.99
N ASP A 263 -21.77 6.85 11.00
CA ASP A 263 -22.36 6.94 12.34
C ASP A 263 -22.46 5.59 13.07
N GLN A 264 -21.47 4.73 12.88
CA GLN A 264 -21.35 3.45 13.58
C GLN A 264 -20.27 3.53 14.67
N PRO A 265 -20.57 3.08 15.90
CA PRO A 265 -19.61 3.12 17.00
C PRO A 265 -18.45 2.17 16.71
N VAL A 266 -17.23 2.65 16.96
CA VAL A 266 -16.01 1.84 16.81
C VAL A 266 -15.52 1.41 18.18
N GLU A 267 -15.39 0.10 18.38
CA GLU A 267 -14.81 -0.43 19.61
C GLU A 267 -13.34 -0.01 19.78
N LEU A 268 -12.96 0.34 21.02
CA LEU A 268 -11.58 0.68 21.36
C LEU A 268 -10.59 -0.45 21.02
N ARG A 269 -11.05 -1.70 21.05
CA ARG A 269 -10.25 -2.88 20.66
C ARG A 269 -9.75 -2.77 19.21
N SER A 270 -10.58 -2.32 18.28
CA SER A 270 -10.19 -2.13 16.88
C SER A 270 -9.06 -1.11 16.72
N TRP A 271 -9.12 -0.01 17.50
CA TRP A 271 -8.05 0.98 17.53
C TRP A 271 -6.73 0.40 18.04
N VAL A 272 -6.77 -0.35 19.15
CA VAL A 272 -5.58 -1.00 19.72
C VAL A 272 -4.96 -1.98 18.72
N ILE A 273 -5.79 -2.82 18.09
CA ILE A 273 -5.32 -3.82 17.11
C ILE A 273 -4.66 -3.14 15.92
N VAL A 274 -5.29 -2.10 15.34
CA VAL A 274 -4.74 -1.35 14.21
C VAL A 274 -3.41 -0.70 14.57
N CYS A 275 -3.30 -0.06 15.74
CA CYS A 275 -2.05 0.54 16.20
C CYS A 275 -0.94 -0.50 16.39
N VAL A 276 -1.23 -1.61 17.07
CA VAL A 276 -0.27 -2.70 17.29
C VAL A 276 0.20 -3.29 15.97
N LEU A 277 -0.72 -3.59 15.06
CA LEU A 277 -0.38 -4.15 13.75
C LEU A 277 0.42 -3.17 12.89
N THR A 278 0.12 -1.87 12.96
CA THR A 278 0.89 -0.85 12.24
C THR A 278 2.32 -0.77 12.75
N VAL A 279 2.51 -0.80 14.07
CA VAL A 279 3.85 -0.80 14.69
C VAL A 279 4.60 -2.09 14.34
N LEU A 280 3.98 -3.26 14.55
CA LEU A 280 4.61 -4.55 14.26
C LEU A 280 4.93 -4.71 12.77
N GLY A 281 4.02 -4.32 11.88
CA GLY A 281 4.22 -4.35 10.44
C GLY A 281 5.35 -3.43 9.98
N THR A 282 5.46 -2.23 10.57
CA THR A 282 6.57 -1.32 10.29
C THR A 282 7.90 -1.88 10.78
N LEU A 283 7.96 -2.43 12.00
CA LEU A 283 9.15 -3.11 12.53
C LEU A 283 9.56 -4.29 11.64
N PHE A 284 8.58 -5.09 11.22
CA PHE A 284 8.79 -6.24 10.35
C PHE A 284 9.33 -5.83 8.97
N ALA A 285 8.75 -4.81 8.34
CA ALA A 285 9.26 -4.25 7.09
C ALA A 285 10.69 -3.70 7.25
N MET A 286 11.02 -3.05 8.38
CA MET A 286 12.37 -2.56 8.65
C MET A 286 13.40 -3.70 8.76
N VAL A 287 13.03 -4.85 9.34
CA VAL A 287 13.90 -6.03 9.37
C VAL A 287 14.17 -6.55 7.95
N PHE A 288 13.16 -6.57 7.08
CA PHE A 288 13.32 -6.98 5.69
C PHE A 288 14.18 -5.98 4.89
N MET A 289 13.96 -4.67 5.10
CA MET A 289 14.80 -3.63 4.50
C MET A 289 16.26 -3.77 4.94
N ARG A 290 16.52 -4.04 6.23
CA ARG A 290 17.87 -4.28 6.73
C ARG A 290 18.55 -5.40 5.96
N GLN A 291 17.86 -6.52 5.74
CA GLN A 291 18.48 -7.70 5.13
C GLN A 291 18.65 -7.59 3.62
N TRP A 292 17.68 -6.98 2.92
CA TRP A 292 17.57 -7.13 1.46
C TRP A 292 17.53 -5.83 0.66
N ARG A 293 17.48 -4.63 1.28
CA ARG A 293 17.42 -3.36 0.52
C ARG A 293 18.53 -3.23 -0.52
N SER A 294 19.76 -3.63 -0.19
CA SER A 294 20.92 -3.48 -1.08
C SER A 294 20.91 -4.46 -2.25
N ARG A 295 20.04 -5.48 -2.19
CA ARG A 295 19.90 -6.50 -3.24
C ARG A 295 18.80 -6.16 -4.24
N VAL A 296 17.88 -5.26 -3.88
CA VAL A 296 16.75 -4.86 -4.74
C VAL A 296 17.23 -4.39 -6.10
N SER A 297 18.26 -3.54 -6.17
CA SER A 297 18.81 -3.04 -7.44
C SER A 297 19.39 -4.12 -8.35
N TYR A 298 19.76 -5.27 -7.80
CA TYR A 298 20.29 -6.43 -8.55
C TYR A 298 19.19 -7.40 -8.98
N TRP A 299 18.08 -7.46 -8.24
CA TRP A 299 16.97 -8.37 -8.50
C TRP A 299 15.94 -7.81 -9.47
N VAL A 300 15.84 -6.48 -9.48
CA VAL A 300 15.03 -5.73 -10.43
C VAL A 300 15.71 -5.72 -11.80
#